data_AF-A0AAN7UWJ5-F1
#
_entry.id   AF-A0AAN7UWJ5-F1
#
_cell.length_a   1.000
_cell.length_b   1.000
_cell.length_c   1.000
_cell.angle_alpha   90.00
_cell.angle_beta   90.00
_cell.angle_gamma   90.00
#
_symmetry.space_group_name_H-M   'P 1'
#
loop_
_entity.id
_entity.type
_entity.pdbx_description
1 polymer ?
#
loop_
_entity_poly.entity_id
_entity_poly.type
_entity_poly.pdbx_seq_one_letter_code
_entity_poly.pdbx_strand_id
1 'polypeptide(L)'
;MLSSLEPSSHVARLIEHCAPLNSAQRIAALESDSELAEAHASVGMRGNTAPPEDITVEPHFAYMTFVKSHKTGRLYQLEGCRQAPVDLDCVLGEDEDMLSEKALDAVKKFVQEAGKGVEVGYSALALSVTEGGEES
;
A
#
# COMPACT_ATOMS: atom_id res chain seq x y z
N MET A 1 -7.71 6.80 -14.77
CA MET A 1 -6.66 6.40 -15.73
C MET A 1 -5.36 6.38 -14.95
N LEU A 2 -4.54 5.33 -15.07
CA LEU A 2 -3.30 5.09 -14.33
C LEU A 2 -2.16 5.99 -14.84
N SER A 3 -2.39 7.31 -14.94
CA SER A 3 -1.51 8.25 -15.65
C SER A 3 -0.11 8.39 -15.06
N SER A 4 0.13 7.82 -13.88
CA SER A 4 1.41 7.85 -13.17
C SER A 4 2.12 6.49 -13.16
N LEU A 5 1.58 5.48 -13.84
CA LEU A 5 2.24 4.18 -14.02
C LEU A 5 2.77 4.04 -15.43
N GLU A 6 3.93 3.39 -15.56
CA GLU A 6 4.43 2.95 -16.85
C GLU A 6 3.42 2.01 -17.53
N PRO A 7 2.81 2.38 -18.66
CA PRO A 7 1.66 1.65 -19.22
C PRO A 7 1.96 0.20 -19.58
N SER A 8 3.20 -0.09 -19.95
CA SER A 8 3.66 -1.44 -20.31
C SER A 8 4.32 -2.19 -19.14
N SER A 9 4.24 -1.65 -17.92
CA SER A 9 4.73 -2.36 -16.74
C SER A 9 3.82 -3.54 -16.37
N HIS A 10 4.40 -4.52 -15.67
CA HIS A 10 3.64 -5.63 -15.12
C HIS A 10 2.53 -5.17 -14.17
N VAL A 11 2.84 -4.23 -13.27
CA VAL A 11 1.87 -3.72 -12.30
C VAL A 11 0.69 -2.99 -12.97
N ALA A 12 0.91 -2.27 -14.07
CA ALA A 12 -0.16 -1.62 -14.82
C ALA A 12 -1.16 -2.65 -15.39
N ARG A 13 -0.63 -3.72 -16.02
CA ARG A 13 -1.46 -4.83 -16.53
C ARG A 13 -2.22 -5.55 -15.42
N LEU A 14 -1.55 -5.82 -14.30
CA LEU A 14 -2.16 -6.49 -13.15
C LEU A 14 -3.31 -5.67 -12.56
N ILE A 15 -3.15 -4.35 -12.44
CA ILE A 15 -4.22 -3.46 -11.98
C ILE A 15 -5.40 -3.45 -12.96
N GLU A 16 -5.14 -3.36 -14.27
CA GLU A 16 -6.19 -3.41 -15.30
C GLU A 16 -6.97 -4.73 -15.24
N HIS A 17 -6.27 -5.85 -15.07
CA HIS A 17 -6.88 -7.17 -14.91
C HIS A 17 -7.73 -7.26 -13.64
N CYS A 18 -7.25 -6.72 -12.51
CA CYS A 18 -7.92 -6.77 -11.21
C CYS A 18 -9.07 -5.78 -11.05
N ALA A 19 -9.08 -4.67 -11.81
CA ALA A 19 -10.08 -3.61 -11.68
C ALA A 19 -11.54 -4.09 -11.74
N PRO A 20 -11.97 -4.94 -12.71
CA PRO A 20 -13.35 -5.44 -12.77
C PRO A 20 -13.65 -6.59 -11.79
N LEU A 21 -12.65 -7.19 -11.16
CA LEU A 21 -12.80 -8.37 -10.32
C LEU A 21 -13.39 -8.03 -8.94
N ASN A 22 -14.08 -9.00 -8.34
CA ASN A 22 -14.47 -8.94 -6.92
C ASN A 22 -13.27 -9.22 -5.99
N SER A 23 -13.42 -9.00 -4.69
CA SER A 23 -12.31 -9.13 -3.72
C SER A 23 -11.62 -10.51 -3.75
N ALA A 24 -12.38 -11.60 -3.76
CA ALA A 24 -11.81 -12.95 -3.77
C ALA A 24 -11.05 -13.23 -5.07
N GLN A 25 -11.59 -12.76 -6.20
CA GLN A 25 -10.92 -12.89 -7.49
C GLN A 25 -9.65 -12.04 -7.58
N ARG A 26 -9.62 -10.85 -6.97
CA ARG A 26 -8.40 -10.02 -6.88
C ARG A 26 -7.33 -10.72 -6.05
N ILE A 27 -7.70 -11.32 -4.92
CA ILE A 27 -6.77 -12.10 -4.09
C ILE A 27 -6.17 -13.24 -4.92
N ALA A 28 -7.01 -14.05 -5.56
CA ALA A 28 -6.53 -15.15 -6.40
C ALA A 28 -5.64 -14.68 -7.56
N ALA A 29 -5.96 -13.55 -8.19
CA ALA A 29 -5.12 -12.98 -9.25
C ALA A 29 -3.74 -12.55 -8.71
N LEU A 30 -3.69 -11.90 -7.55
CA LEU A 30 -2.42 -11.51 -6.91
C LEU A 30 -1.59 -12.73 -6.47
N GLU A 31 -2.22 -13.74 -5.87
CA GLU A 31 -1.54 -14.94 -5.35
C GLU A 31 -1.03 -15.88 -6.45
N SER A 32 -1.68 -15.88 -7.61
CA SER A 32 -1.29 -16.73 -8.76
C SER A 32 -0.34 -16.03 -9.73
N ASP A 33 0.00 -14.77 -9.50
CA ASP A 33 0.89 -14.02 -10.37
C ASP A 33 2.36 -14.37 -10.12
N SER A 34 2.95 -15.16 -11.03
CA SER A 34 4.33 -15.60 -10.93
C SER A 34 5.34 -14.48 -11.12
N GLU A 35 5.05 -13.48 -11.97
CA GLU A 35 5.97 -12.36 -12.23
C GLU A 35 6.04 -11.44 -11.01
N LEU A 36 4.90 -11.20 -10.34
CA LEU A 36 4.86 -10.50 -9.06
C LEU A 36 5.61 -11.27 -7.97
N ALA A 37 5.40 -12.59 -7.87
CA ALA A 37 6.06 -13.44 -6.87
C ALA A 37 7.58 -13.48 -7.07
N GLU A 38 8.05 -13.62 -8.32
CA GLU A 38 9.47 -13.59 -8.68
C GLU A 38 10.09 -12.22 -8.38
N ALA A 39 9.41 -11.12 -8.76
CA ALA A 39 9.86 -9.77 -8.46
C ALA A 39 10.02 -9.57 -6.94
N HIS A 40 9.01 -9.96 -6.16
CA HIS A 40 9.05 -9.89 -4.69
C HIS A 40 10.19 -10.73 -4.09
N ALA A 41 10.35 -11.98 -4.52
CA ALA A 41 11.42 -12.85 -4.04
C ALA A 41 12.81 -12.29 -4.35
N SER A 42 12.99 -11.71 -5.55
CA SER A 42 14.28 -11.17 -6.00
C SER A 42 14.81 -10.01 -5.14
N VAL A 43 13.91 -9.23 -4.52
CA VAL A 43 14.25 -8.15 -3.59
C VAL A 43 14.26 -8.62 -2.14
N GLY A 44 13.38 -9.56 -1.75
CA GLY A 44 13.39 -10.15 -0.42
C GLY A 44 14.73 -10.83 -0.09
N MET A 45 15.38 -11.45 -1.08
CA MET A 45 16.70 -12.06 -0.95
C MET A 45 17.85 -11.05 -0.79
N ARG A 46 17.62 -9.76 -1.04
CA ARG A 46 18.65 -8.71 -0.93
C ARG A 46 18.71 -8.06 0.46
N GLY A 47 17.83 -8.46 1.38
CA GLY A 47 17.83 -7.96 2.75
C GLY A 47 19.10 -8.35 3.52
N ASN A 48 19.44 -7.54 4.53
CA ASN A 48 20.59 -7.81 5.42
C ASN A 48 20.30 -8.86 6.51
N THR A 49 19.07 -9.36 6.59
CA THR A 49 18.63 -10.34 7.59
C THR A 49 18.31 -11.67 6.93
N ALA A 50 18.65 -12.77 7.59
CA ALA A 50 18.20 -14.09 7.15
C ALA A 50 16.66 -14.18 7.22
N PRO A 51 16.02 -14.97 6.34
CA PRO A 51 14.60 -15.25 6.47
C PRO A 51 14.31 -15.94 7.82
N PRO A 52 13.10 -15.79 8.38
CA PRO A 52 12.71 -16.49 9.60
C PRO A 52 12.82 -18.01 9.43
N GLU A 53 13.31 -18.71 10.46
CA GLU A 53 13.39 -20.18 10.45
C GLU A 53 11.99 -20.83 10.50
N ASP A 54 11.04 -20.18 11.19
CA ASP A 54 9.65 -20.60 11.29
C ASP A 54 8.72 -19.53 10.72
N ILE A 55 8.13 -19.84 9.56
CA ILE A 55 7.21 -18.96 8.84
C ILE A 55 5.79 -18.94 9.44
N THR A 56 5.52 -19.75 10.47
CA THR A 56 4.25 -19.76 11.20
C THR A 56 4.20 -18.75 12.35
N VAL A 57 5.36 -18.20 12.72
CA VAL A 57 5.47 -17.14 13.73
C VAL A 57 4.90 -15.84 13.17
N GLU A 58 4.07 -15.17 13.97
CA GLU A 58 3.48 -13.89 13.59
C GLU A 58 4.57 -12.83 13.37
N PRO A 59 4.58 -12.14 12.20
CA PRO A 59 5.60 -11.16 11.91
C PRO A 59 5.52 -9.98 12.88
N HIS A 60 6.68 -9.43 13.24
CA HIS A 60 6.75 -8.27 14.14
C HIS A 60 6.16 -6.98 13.54
N PHE A 61 5.97 -6.94 12.21
CA PHE A 61 5.46 -5.78 11.49
C PHE A 61 4.34 -6.19 10.54
N ALA A 62 3.31 -5.33 10.46
CA ALA A 62 2.24 -5.43 9.47
C ALA A 62 2.31 -4.23 8.51
N TYR A 63 1.94 -4.47 7.25
CA TYR A 63 1.79 -3.42 6.26
C TYR A 63 0.33 -2.96 6.18
N MET A 64 0.15 -1.64 6.19
CA MET A 64 -1.12 -0.99 5.88
C MET A 64 -0.85 0.21 4.99
N THR A 65 -1.82 0.60 4.18
CA THR A 65 -1.72 1.74 3.27
C THR A 65 -2.82 2.74 3.53
N PHE A 66 -2.52 4.03 3.42
CA PHE A 66 -3.52 5.10 3.46
C PHE A 66 -3.67 5.69 2.07
N VAL A 67 -4.90 5.76 1.54
CA VAL A 67 -5.17 6.18 0.16
C VAL A 67 -6.32 7.16 0.07
N LYS A 68 -6.19 8.14 -0.83
CA LYS A 68 -7.30 9.00 -1.29
C LYS A 68 -8.06 8.28 -2.40
N SER A 69 -9.37 8.13 -2.24
CA SER A 69 -10.25 7.66 -3.32
C SER A 69 -10.34 8.71 -4.43
N HIS A 70 -9.95 8.33 -5.66
CA HIS A 70 -10.11 9.18 -6.84
C HIS A 70 -11.57 9.47 -7.20
N LYS A 71 -12.53 8.67 -6.69
CA LYS A 71 -13.97 8.84 -6.99
C LYS A 71 -14.66 9.80 -6.03
N THR A 72 -14.19 9.87 -4.79
CA THR A 72 -14.92 10.52 -3.69
C THR A 72 -14.07 11.49 -2.87
N GLY A 73 -12.75 11.53 -3.09
CA GLY A 73 -11.82 12.27 -2.23
C GLY A 73 -11.65 11.69 -0.83
N ARG A 74 -12.40 10.63 -0.47
CA ARG A 74 -12.38 10.03 0.88
C ARG A 74 -11.10 9.27 1.15
N LEU A 75 -10.56 9.39 2.36
CA LEU A 75 -9.42 8.60 2.80
C LEU A 75 -9.86 7.25 3.33
N TYR A 76 -9.07 6.24 2.96
CA TYR A 76 -9.21 4.89 3.47
C TYR A 76 -7.88 4.35 3.96
N GLN A 77 -7.93 3.59 5.06
CA GLN A 77 -6.89 2.65 5.44
C GLN A 77 -7.19 1.29 4.82
N LEU A 78 -6.18 0.72 4.16
CA LEU A 78 -6.20 -0.62 3.57
C LEU A 78 -5.24 -1.51 4.34
N GLU A 79 -5.75 -2.62 4.86
CA GLU A 79 -4.98 -3.59 5.65
C GLU A 79 -5.39 -4.99 5.22
N GLY A 80 -4.43 -5.84 4.86
CA GLY A 80 -4.69 -7.13 4.23
C GLY A 80 -5.46 -8.13 5.11
N CYS A 81 -5.42 -7.97 6.44
CA CYS A 81 -6.15 -8.81 7.37
C CYS A 81 -7.63 -8.37 7.57
N ARG A 82 -8.05 -7.23 7.00
CA ARG A 82 -9.42 -6.71 7.14
C ARG A 82 -10.29 -7.12 5.97
N GLN A 83 -11.57 -7.33 6.25
CA GLN A 83 -12.59 -7.67 5.25
C GLN A 83 -12.94 -6.50 4.31
N ALA A 84 -12.71 -5.27 4.76
CA ALA A 84 -13.04 -4.06 4.01
C ALA A 84 -12.07 -2.91 4.35
N PRO A 85 -11.92 -1.93 3.43
CA PRO A 85 -11.27 -0.66 3.72
C PRO A 85 -11.88 0.03 4.94
N VAL A 86 -11.04 0.59 5.81
CA VAL A 86 -11.50 1.41 6.93
C VAL A 86 -11.60 2.85 6.47
N ASP A 87 -12.78 3.43 6.61
CA ASP A 87 -13.02 4.84 6.34
C ASP A 87 -12.44 5.71 7.46
N LEU A 88 -11.63 6.71 7.11
CA LEU A 88 -11.01 7.62 8.07
C LEU A 88 -11.84 8.88 8.35
N ASP A 89 -13.08 8.93 7.84
CA ASP A 89 -13.99 10.07 7.98
C ASP A 89 -13.36 11.41 7.58
N CYS A 90 -12.54 11.36 6.53
CA CYS A 90 -11.82 12.50 5.99
C CYS A 90 -11.99 12.53 4.46
N VAL A 91 -12.21 13.73 3.92
CA VAL A 91 -12.39 14.00 2.48
C VAL A 91 -11.37 15.05 2.07
N LEU A 92 -10.53 14.78 1.08
CA LEU A 92 -9.60 15.73 0.48
C LEU A 92 -10.22 16.41 -0.73
N GLY A 93 -9.90 17.70 -0.90
CA GLY A 93 -10.19 18.48 -2.11
C GLY A 93 -9.40 17.97 -3.32
N GLU A 94 -9.68 18.51 -4.50
CA GLU A 94 -9.04 18.07 -5.76
C GLU A 94 -7.52 18.27 -5.73
N ASP A 95 -7.05 19.41 -5.20
CA ASP A 95 -5.63 19.80 -5.10
C ASP A 95 -4.91 19.22 -3.87
N GLU A 96 -5.60 18.47 -3.00
CA GLU A 96 -5.03 17.86 -1.80
C GLU A 96 -4.61 16.40 -2.06
N ASP A 97 -3.49 15.98 -1.49
CA ASP A 97 -2.94 14.63 -1.58
C ASP A 97 -2.68 14.02 -0.19
N MET A 98 -2.08 12.83 -0.16
CA MET A 98 -1.78 12.12 1.10
C MET A 98 -0.71 12.80 1.96
N LEU A 99 0.02 13.80 1.42
CA LEU A 99 1.02 14.59 2.14
C LEU A 99 0.48 15.96 2.59
N SER A 100 -0.75 16.31 2.20
CA SER A 100 -1.42 17.52 2.67
C SER A 100 -1.71 17.45 4.17
N GLU A 101 -1.70 18.61 4.85
CA GLU A 101 -1.84 18.70 6.32
C GLU A 101 -3.05 17.92 6.84
N LYS A 102 -4.19 18.05 6.17
CA LYS A 102 -5.43 17.34 6.48
C LYS A 102 -5.31 15.81 6.43
N ALA A 103 -4.57 15.29 5.44
CA ALA A 103 -4.33 13.86 5.32
C ALA A 103 -3.37 13.35 6.40
N LEU A 104 -2.28 14.10 6.62
CA LEU A 104 -1.29 13.79 7.64
C LEU A 104 -1.89 13.79 9.04
N ASP A 105 -2.81 14.70 9.34
CA ASP A 105 -3.48 14.74 10.64
C ASP A 105 -4.39 13.53 10.86
N ALA A 106 -5.08 13.04 9.82
CA ALA A 106 -5.85 11.80 9.90
C ALA A 106 -4.93 10.59 10.18
N VAL A 107 -3.78 10.50 9.51
CA VAL A 107 -2.80 9.42 9.74
C VAL A 107 -2.15 9.52 11.11
N LYS A 108 -1.77 10.73 11.56
CA LYS A 108 -1.21 10.96 12.91
C LYS A 108 -2.21 10.57 14.00
N LYS A 109 -3.49 10.89 13.84
CA LYS A 109 -4.54 10.49 14.78
C LYS A 109 -4.61 8.95 14.89
N PHE A 110 -4.57 8.25 13.75
CA PHE A 110 -4.48 6.78 13.75
C PHE A 110 -3.26 6.29 14.54
N VAL A 111 -2.05 6.81 14.27
CA VAL A 111 -0.82 6.40 14.97
C VAL A 111 -0.92 6.64 16.48
N GLN A 112 -1.46 7.79 16.88
CA GLN A 112 -1.68 8.13 18.30
C GLN A 112 -2.67 7.16 18.96
N GLU A 113 -3.72 6.74 18.25
CA GLU A 113 -4.71 5.80 18.78
C GLU A 113 -4.16 4.37 18.83
N ALA A 114 -3.46 3.93 17.79
CA ALA A 114 -2.82 2.61 17.72
C ALA A 114 -1.71 2.46 18.77
N GLY A 115 -0.99 3.54 19.09
CA GLY A 115 0.07 3.57 20.10
C GLY A 115 -0.40 3.73 21.55
N LYS A 116 -1.71 3.78 21.83
CA LYS A 116 -2.21 3.86 23.21
C LYS A 116 -1.88 2.57 23.97
N GLY A 117 -0.87 2.65 24.84
CA GLY A 117 -0.53 1.59 25.79
C GLY A 117 0.54 0.61 25.30
N VAL A 118 1.18 0.85 24.15
CA VAL A 118 2.26 0.02 23.60
C VAL A 118 3.34 0.92 23.01
N GLU A 119 4.61 0.56 23.20
CA GLU A 119 5.73 1.17 22.47
C GLU A 119 5.69 0.67 21.02
N VAL A 120 5.08 1.46 20.13
CA VAL A 120 4.97 1.13 18.70
C VAL A 120 6.13 1.73 17.93
N GLY A 121 7.00 0.88 17.39
CA GLY A 121 7.90 1.26 16.31
C GLY A 121 7.16 1.21 14.98
N TYR A 122 7.23 2.27 14.19
CA TYR A 122 6.68 2.30 12.83
C TYR A 122 7.69 2.86 11.84
N SER A 123 7.55 2.44 10.59
CA SER A 123 8.19 3.06 9.42
C SER A 123 7.09 3.58 8.51
N ALA A 124 7.30 4.73 7.89
CA ALA A 124 6.36 5.35 6.97
C ALA A 124 7.05 5.60 5.62
N LEU A 125 6.35 5.26 4.54
CA LEU A 125 6.80 5.44 3.16
C LEU A 125 5.69 6.14 2.39
N ALA A 126 6.07 7.03 1.47
CA ALA A 126 5.17 7.67 0.53
C ALA A 126 5.53 7.22 -0.89
N LEU A 127 4.53 6.81 -1.67
CA LEU A 127 4.70 6.55 -3.10
C LEU A 127 4.51 7.87 -3.84
N SER A 128 5.55 8.33 -4.53
CA SER A 128 5.54 9.52 -5.37
C SER A 128 5.92 9.18 -6.80
N VAL A 129 5.56 10.05 -7.74
CA VAL A 129 6.14 10.00 -9.08
C VAL A 129 7.60 10.43 -9.01
N THR A 130 8.48 9.72 -9.70
CA THR A 130 9.81 10.25 -10.04
C THR A 130 9.62 11.19 -11.22
N GLU A 131 10.06 12.44 -11.10
CA GLU A 131 10.33 13.22 -12.30
C GLU A 131 11.42 12.48 -13.06
N GLY A 132 11.26 12.29 -14.37
CA GLY A 132 12.20 11.53 -15.20
C GLY A 132 13.61 12.11 -15.09
N GLY A 133 14.39 11.60 -14.15
CA GLY A 133 15.82 11.84 -14.08
C GLY A 133 16.45 11.05 -15.20
N GLU A 134 17.14 11.75 -16.11
CA GLU A 134 18.04 11.12 -17.06
C GLU A 134 19.01 10.24 -16.26
N GLU A 135 18.88 8.91 -16.40
CA GLU A 135 19.90 7.99 -15.94
C GLU A 135 21.20 8.35 -16.69
N SER A 136 22.17 8.87 -15.95
CA SER A 136 23.54 9.17 -16.43
C SER A 136 24.42 7.94 -16.38
#